data_AF-A0A1R1CCG6-F1
#
_entry.id   AF-A0A1R1CCG6-F1
#
_cell.length_a   1.000
_cell.length_b   1.000
_cell.length_c   1.000
_cell.angle_alpha   90.00
_cell.angle_beta   90.00
_cell.angle_gamma   90.00
#
_symmetry.space_group_name_H-M   'P 1'
#
loop_
_entity.id
_entity.type
_entity.pdbx_description
1 polymer ?
#
loop_
_entity_poly.entity_id
_entity_poly.type
_entity_poly.pdbx_seq_one_letter_code
_entity_poly.pdbx_strand_id
1 'polypeptide(L)' 'MRKYNFIRPLMLIVVALLVKSLITNLCMVFGMEQGPAENIGFISMIIAAIIVYSRIARKRRK' A
#
# COMPACT_ATOMS: atom_id res chain seq x y z
N MET A 1 -19.74 -24.72 1.62
CA MET A 1 -18.43 -24.17 2.05
C MET A 1 -18.30 -22.74 1.51
N ARG A 2 -18.34 -21.73 2.40
CA ARG A 2 -18.24 -20.30 2.07
C ARG A 2 -16.92 -20.01 1.36
N LYS A 3 -16.98 -19.54 0.10
CA LYS A 3 -15.81 -19.14 -0.70
C LYS A 3 -15.06 -18.01 0.02
N TYR A 4 -13.96 -18.33 0.70
CA TYR A 4 -13.04 -17.33 1.25
C TYR A 4 -12.43 -16.54 0.09
N ASN A 5 -12.85 -15.29 -0.06
CA ASN A 5 -12.44 -14.46 -1.18
C ASN A 5 -11.07 -13.82 -0.88
N PHE A 6 -10.01 -14.64 -0.94
CA PHE A 6 -8.60 -14.25 -0.72
C PHE A 6 -8.10 -13.15 -1.67
N ILE A 7 -8.83 -12.90 -2.76
CA ILE A 7 -8.57 -11.81 -3.71
C ILE A 7 -8.51 -10.44 -3.02
N ARG A 8 -9.31 -10.20 -1.98
CA ARG A 8 -9.37 -8.90 -1.27
C ARG A 8 -8.12 -8.61 -0.43
N PRO A 9 -7.67 -9.52 0.47
CA PRO A 9 -6.40 -9.33 1.17
C PRO A 9 -5.20 -9.35 0.21
N LEU A 10 -5.24 -10.12 -0.87
CA LEU A 10 -4.18 -10.12 -1.89
C LEU A 10 -4.05 -8.75 -2.58
N MET A 11 -5.15 -8.14 -3.02
CA MET A 11 -5.12 -6.78 -3.58
C MET A 11 -4.52 -5.76 -2.63
N LEU A 12 -4.79 -5.90 -1.33
CA LEU A 12 -4.25 -5.02 -0.30
C LEU A 12 -2.72 -5.07 -0.24
N ILE A 13 -2.16 -6.29 -0.24
CA ILE A 13 -0.72 -6.51 -0.22
C ILE A 13 -0.07 -6.00 -1.51
N VAL A 14 -0.69 -6.27 -2.66
CA VAL A 14 -0.18 -5.80 -3.97
C VAL A 14 -0.14 -4.28 -4.03
N VAL A 15 -1.21 -3.59 -3.60
CA VAL A 15 -1.25 -2.12 -3.59
C VAL A 15 -0.21 -1.55 -2.62
N ALA A 16 -0.05 -2.15 -1.43
CA ALA A 16 0.94 -1.70 -0.46
C ALA A 16 2.36 -1.76 -1.05
N LEU A 17 2.73 -2.89 -1.67
CA LEU A 17 4.05 -3.06 -2.29
C LEU A 17 4.27 -2.10 -3.46
N LEU A 18 3.25 -1.91 -4.31
CA LEU A 18 3.31 -0.96 -5.42
C LEU A 18 3.52 0.47 -4.93
N VAL A 19 2.78 0.89 -3.89
CA VAL A 19 2.92 2.23 -3.32
C VAL A 19 4.30 2.43 -2.71
N LYS A 20 4.84 1.45 -1.97
CA LYS A 20 6.21 1.51 -1.46
C LYS A 20 7.19 1.75 -2.59
N SER A 21 7.17 0.88 -3.61
CA SER A 21 8.12 0.94 -4.73
C SER A 21 8.00 2.25 -5.52
N LEU A 22 6.78 2.72 -5.75
CA LEU A 22 6.53 3.97 -6.47
C LEU A 22 7.12 5.16 -5.71
N ILE A 23 6.85 5.24 -4.40
CA ILE A 23 7.29 6.37 -3.58
C ILE A 23 8.80 6.34 -3.35
N THR A 24 9.41 5.18 -3.11
CA THR A 24 10.88 5.07 -3.05
C THR A 24 11.52 5.50 -4.37
N ASN A 25 10.97 5.09 -5.51
CA ASN A 25 11.51 5.49 -6.82
C ASN A 25 11.33 6.99 -7.07
N LEU A 26 10.18 7.56 -6.71
CA LEU A 26 9.96 9.00 -6.80
C LEU A 26 10.94 9.76 -5.91
N CYS A 27 11.07 9.40 -4.64
CA CYS A 27 12.03 10.03 -3.72
C CYS A 27 13.47 9.95 -4.25
N MET A 28 13.87 8.80 -4.81
CA MET A 28 15.18 8.65 -5.44
C MET A 28 15.35 9.57 -6.66
N VAL A 29 14.33 9.68 -7.53
CA VAL A 29 14.35 10.59 -8.70
C VAL A 29 14.38 12.06 -8.28
N PHE A 30 13.77 12.41 -7.14
CA PHE A 30 13.84 13.75 -6.55
C PHE A 30 15.19 14.06 -5.89
N GLY A 31 16.17 13.15 -5.95
CA GLY A 31 17.52 13.35 -5.41
C GLY A 31 17.64 13.09 -3.91
N MET A 32 16.65 12.43 -3.29
CA MET A 32 16.77 11.99 -1.89
C MET A 32 17.69 10.78 -1.78
N GLU A 33 18.51 10.77 -0.73
CA GLU A 33 19.28 9.58 -0.37
C GLU A 33 18.37 8.37 -0.06
N GLN A 34 18.93 7.18 -0.27
CA GLN A 34 18.19 5.92 -0.21
C GLN A 34 17.60 5.65 1.19
N GLY A 35 18.32 6.00 2.26
CA GLY A 35 17.84 5.84 3.64
C GLY A 35 16.56 6.63 3.95
N PRO A 36 16.55 7.96 3.76
CA PRO A 36 15.34 8.78 3.91
C PRO A 36 14.19 8.35 2.98
N ALA A 37 14.49 7.98 1.74
CA ALA A 37 13.50 7.53 0.76
C ALA A 37 12.80 6.24 1.20
N GLU A 38 13.53 5.27 1.76
CA GLU A 38 12.93 4.03 2.28
C GLU A 38 12.00 4.28 3.46
N ASN A 39 12.38 5.16 4.39
CA ASN A 39 11.53 5.51 5.53
C ASN A 39 10.20 6.13 5.07
N ILE A 40 10.26 7.05 4.11
CA ILE A 40 9.06 7.69 3.53
C ILE A 40 8.22 6.66 2.77
N GLY A 41 8.84 5.79 1.99
CA GLY A 41 8.15 4.72 1.28
C GLY A 41 7.45 3.74 2.24
N PHE A 42 8.07 3.43 3.39
CA PHE A 42 7.51 2.54 4.40
C PHE A 42 6.31 3.17 5.12
N ILE A 43 6.43 4.44 5.54
CA ILE A 43 5.32 5.19 6.15
C ILE A 43 4.15 5.26 5.16
N SER A 44 4.45 5.55 3.90
CA SER A 44 3.42 5.66 2.86
C SER A 44 2.76 4.31 2.55
N MET A 45 3.50 3.20 2.61
CA MET A 45 2.96 1.84 2.50
C MET A 45 1.92 1.57 3.60
N ILE A 46 2.22 1.92 4.85
CA ILE A 46 1.31 1.73 5.99
C ILE A 46 0.04 2.56 5.79
N ILE A 47 0.19 3.84 5.43
CA ILE A 47 -0.95 4.74 5.17
C ILE A 47 -1.82 4.18 4.04
N ALA A 48 -1.21 3.76 2.93
CA ALA A 48 -1.94 3.19 1.81
C ALA A 48 -2.69 1.91 2.19
N ALA A 49 -2.07 1.01 2.96
CA ALA A 49 -2.71 -0.20 3.46
C ALA A 49 -3.94 0.14 4.31
N ILE A 50 -3.85 1.12 5.22
CA ILE A 50 -4.98 1.56 6.06
C ILE A 50 -6.11 2.15 5.20
N ILE A 51 -5.78 3.01 4.23
CA ILE A 51 -6.77 3.64 3.34
C ILE A 51 -7.48 2.59 2.49
N VAL A 52 -6.72 1.67 1.88
CA VAL A 52 -7.27 0.62 1.02
C VAL A 52 -8.12 -0.36 1.82
N TYR A 53 -7.68 -0.75 3.02
CA TYR A 53 -8.46 -1.57 3.93
C TYR A 53 -9.77 -0.88 4.32
N SER A 54 -9.70 0.39 4.69
CA SER A 54 -10.87 1.20 5.04
C SER A 54 -11.85 1.33 3.86
N ARG A 55 -11.35 1.50 2.63
CA ARG A 55 -12.16 1.51 1.40
C ARG A 55 -12.84 0.17 1.15
N ILE A 56 -12.11 -0.94 1.26
CA ILE A 56 -12.67 -2.28 1.09
C ILE A 56 -13.73 -2.55 2.17
N ALA A 57 -13.48 -2.15 3.42
CA ALA A 57 -14.42 -2.31 4.52
C ALA A 57 -15.70 -1.48 4.33
N ARG A 58 -15.60 -0.22 3.87
CA ARG A 58 -16.75 0.62 3.54
C ARG A 58 -17.59 0.05 2.39
N LYS A 59 -16.95 -0.47 1.33
CA LYS A 59 -17.65 -1.08 0.18
C LYS A 59 -18.39 -2.38 0.54
N ARG A 60 -18.10 -3.00 1.70
CA ARG A 60 -18.84 -4.17 2.21
C ARG A 60 -20.09 -3.82 3.02
N ARG A 61 -20.21 -2.59 3.54
CA ARG A 61 -21.35 -2.16 4.37
C ARG A 61 -22.50 -1.55 3.55
N LYS A 62 -22.33 -1.38 2.25
CA LYS A 62 -23.37 -1.02 1.29
C LYS A 62 -23.77 -2.27 0.52
#